data_AF-A0A2I0GTM0-F1
#
_entry.id   AF-A0A2I0GTM0-F1
#
_cell.length_a   1.000
_cell.length_b   1.000
_cell.length_c   1.000
_cell.angle_alpha   90.00
_cell.angle_beta   90.00
_cell.angle_gamma   90.00
#
_symmetry.space_group_name_H-M   'P 1'
#
loop_
_entity.id
_entity.type
_entity.pdbx_description
1 polymer ?
#
loop_
_entity_poly.entity_id
_entity_poly.type
_entity_poly.pdbx_seq_one_letter_code
_entity_poly.pdbx_strand_id
1 'polypeptide(L)'
;MKIFKVGLLALSIALLLPGCGDDNDDTSAMPPDPPDITTEILGVWTGNDTNNELLTLVFLDDGTYIHLEVNDRPQLARMQYLGQAIANPEGGMEWGEYTIDGATGELITTPVFDNNGNAGLSDSVTRYARVSDGNLILEVDENNDGIIDDNEIFDYSETKSEGLLGAWGSDDINEGLLGLAFFEDGTYIYVQVDETGSTTNPKNGMEWGTYTIDEATRSLTTTQLFDNNSSSGLSDSLDRYARLIDGKLVIEVDNNKNGVIDNNEKFGFSKRTADNNILDKIDPKDLIGLWENKSTDNELLTLAFLEDGSYIHLEVDENIPFDTPDNEISGMEWGNYTLNNRTGELTVNQRFDNNGDTGLSDPLDRYVSVSDNTLTLKVDENKNGVIDSDESFTFTKAKSENLLGLWKNDTTGNELLAFAFFDDGTYVHLEVDEETPFDNAQNETSGMEWGNYTLNSTTKALTASQIFDNNGTTGLSDPLSRYARVSGDVLTLEFDDNNNNVIDSNESLDFDRQ
;
A
#
# COMPACT_ATOMS: atom_id res chain seq x y z
N MET A 1 -28.27 -60.83 -5.73
CA MET A 1 -29.03 -59.74 -5.08
C MET A 1 -28.51 -58.44 -5.66
N LYS A 2 -29.35 -57.72 -6.42
CA LYS A 2 -29.19 -56.37 -7.06
C LYS A 2 -27.91 -56.14 -7.91
N ILE A 3 -27.91 -56.31 -9.24
CA ILE A 3 -28.52 -55.54 -10.38
C ILE A 3 -27.57 -54.41 -10.89
N PHE A 4 -26.79 -54.66 -11.97
CA PHE A 4 -26.85 -54.15 -13.39
C PHE A 4 -26.33 -52.71 -13.59
N LYS A 5 -25.20 -52.46 -14.29
CA LYS A 5 -24.88 -52.39 -15.76
C LYS A 5 -25.01 -50.95 -16.34
N VAL A 6 -23.89 -50.36 -16.80
CA VAL A 6 -23.44 -50.15 -18.21
C VAL A 6 -24.20 -49.07 -18.99
N GLY A 7 -23.48 -48.09 -19.59
CA GLY A 7 -23.78 -47.63 -20.95
C GLY A 7 -23.78 -46.12 -21.24
N LEU A 8 -22.68 -45.66 -21.84
CA LEU A 8 -22.48 -44.66 -22.91
C LEU A 8 -23.71 -44.02 -23.64
N LEU A 9 -23.61 -42.69 -23.83
CA LEU A 9 -23.86 -41.82 -25.03
C LEU A 9 -25.18 -41.88 -25.86
N ALA A 10 -25.84 -40.73 -26.02
CA ALA A 10 -26.55 -40.19 -27.22
C ALA A 10 -27.20 -38.84 -26.81
N LEU A 11 -26.91 -37.66 -27.39
CA LEU A 11 -27.19 -37.08 -28.72
C LEU A 11 -28.69 -36.95 -29.11
N SER A 12 -29.16 -35.69 -29.17
CA SER A 12 -30.24 -35.12 -30.03
C SER A 12 -31.72 -35.48 -29.65
N ILE A 13 -32.77 -34.66 -29.80
CA ILE A 13 -33.19 -33.66 -30.81
C ILE A 13 -34.27 -32.70 -30.23
N ALA A 14 -34.00 -31.40 -30.35
CA ALA A 14 -34.82 -30.29 -30.86
C ALA A 14 -36.37 -30.32 -30.84
N LEU A 15 -36.95 -29.17 -30.48
CA LEU A 15 -38.22 -28.67 -31.01
C LEU A 15 -37.96 -27.35 -31.75
N LEU A 16 -38.20 -27.39 -33.05
CA LEU A 16 -38.33 -26.23 -33.94
C LEU A 16 -39.73 -25.62 -33.80
N LEU A 17 -39.79 -24.30 -33.72
CA LEU A 17 -40.80 -23.50 -34.42
C LEU A 17 -40.11 -22.27 -35.04
N PRO A 18 -40.24 -22.03 -36.35
CA PRO A 18 -40.00 -20.72 -36.98
C PRO A 18 -41.32 -19.95 -37.10
N GLY A 19 -41.31 -18.64 -36.86
CA GLY A 19 -42.50 -17.80 -37.04
C GLY A 19 -42.28 -16.31 -36.82
N CYS A 20 -41.75 -15.65 -37.84
CA CYS A 20 -41.96 -14.26 -38.27
C CYS A 20 -42.23 -13.14 -37.25
N GLY A 21 -41.37 -12.13 -37.27
CA GLY A 21 -41.70 -10.75 -36.89
C GLY A 21 -40.43 -9.90 -36.84
N ASP A 22 -40.17 -9.15 -37.91
CA ASP A 22 -39.27 -8.00 -37.89
C ASP A 22 -39.56 -7.15 -36.64
N ASP A 23 -38.51 -6.76 -35.93
CA ASP A 23 -38.26 -5.35 -35.62
C ASP A 23 -36.79 -5.22 -35.16
N ASN A 24 -36.04 -4.47 -35.95
CA ASN A 24 -34.73 -3.94 -35.56
C ASN A 24 -34.95 -2.93 -34.42
N ASP A 25 -34.47 -3.25 -33.23
CA ASP A 25 -33.97 -2.24 -32.29
C ASP A 25 -32.68 -2.79 -31.67
N ASP A 26 -31.58 -2.32 -32.22
CA ASP A 26 -30.22 -2.57 -31.78
C ASP A 26 -29.93 -1.66 -30.58
N THR A 27 -30.26 -2.14 -29.38
CA THR A 27 -29.67 -1.67 -28.13
C THR A 27 -29.38 -2.87 -27.24
N SER A 28 -28.31 -3.60 -27.53
CA SER A 28 -27.71 -4.48 -26.52
C SER A 28 -27.07 -3.60 -25.44
N ALA A 29 -27.87 -3.15 -24.49
CA ALA A 29 -27.33 -2.75 -23.19
C ALA A 29 -26.59 -3.98 -22.65
N MET A 30 -25.28 -3.84 -22.45
CA MET A 30 -24.56 -4.78 -21.59
C MET A 30 -25.36 -4.90 -20.28
N PRO A 31 -25.49 -6.11 -19.71
CA PRO A 31 -25.94 -6.21 -18.33
C PRO A 31 -25.10 -5.23 -17.50
N PRO A 32 -25.68 -4.45 -16.58
CA PRO A 32 -24.87 -3.69 -15.65
C PRO A 32 -23.87 -4.64 -15.00
N ASP A 33 -22.62 -4.20 -14.85
CA ASP A 33 -21.63 -4.96 -14.12
C ASP A 33 -22.23 -5.36 -12.77
N PRO A 34 -22.03 -6.61 -12.30
CA PRO A 34 -22.47 -6.99 -10.97
C PRO A 34 -21.89 -5.99 -9.96
N PRO A 35 -22.68 -5.55 -8.95
CA PRO A 35 -22.21 -4.58 -7.97
C PRO A 35 -20.92 -5.07 -7.32
N ASP A 36 -19.90 -4.21 -7.33
CA ASP A 36 -18.63 -4.51 -6.68
C ASP A 36 -18.76 -4.18 -5.19
N ILE A 37 -19.20 -5.19 -4.45
CA ILE A 37 -19.42 -5.11 -3.00
C ILE A 37 -18.17 -4.58 -2.27
N THR A 38 -16.96 -4.78 -2.81
CA THR A 38 -15.71 -4.33 -2.19
C THR A 38 -15.65 -2.81 -2.03
N THR A 39 -16.21 -2.06 -2.99
CA THR A 39 -16.23 -0.59 -2.97
C THR A 39 -17.47 -0.03 -2.30
N GLU A 40 -18.60 -0.74 -2.35
CA GLU A 40 -19.87 -0.24 -1.80
C GLU A 40 -19.87 -0.16 -0.27
N ILE A 41 -19.17 -1.06 0.42
CA ILE A 41 -19.14 -1.06 1.89
C ILE A 41 -18.25 0.03 2.49
N LEU A 42 -17.46 0.73 1.69
CA LEU A 42 -16.52 1.75 2.15
C LEU A 42 -17.26 2.96 2.71
N GLY A 43 -16.79 3.47 3.85
CA GLY A 43 -17.38 4.64 4.49
C GLY A 43 -17.60 4.48 5.99
N VAL A 44 -18.38 5.42 6.54
CA VAL A 44 -18.75 5.47 7.96
C VAL A 44 -20.22 5.17 8.08
N TRP A 45 -20.56 4.19 8.90
CA TRP A 45 -21.89 3.61 8.99
C TRP A 45 -22.36 3.68 10.44
N THR A 46 -23.48 4.35 10.69
CA THR A 46 -24.09 4.44 12.02
C THR A 46 -25.22 3.43 12.14
N GLY A 47 -25.15 2.59 13.14
CA GLY A 47 -26.13 1.54 13.40
C GLY A 47 -27.50 2.12 13.74
N ASN A 48 -28.54 1.49 13.22
CA ASN A 48 -29.92 1.89 13.47
C ASN A 48 -30.51 1.31 14.77
N ASP A 49 -29.72 0.55 15.55
CA ASP A 49 -30.17 -0.02 16.82
C ASP A 49 -30.36 1.08 17.89
N THR A 50 -31.56 1.12 18.45
CA THR A 50 -31.95 2.03 19.53
C THR A 50 -31.43 1.64 20.91
N ASN A 51 -30.80 0.47 21.07
CA ASN A 51 -30.26 0.01 22.36
C ASN A 51 -28.88 0.61 22.68
N ASN A 52 -28.18 1.12 21.67
CA ASN A 52 -26.83 1.67 21.80
C ASN A 52 -26.86 3.19 21.63
N GLU A 53 -26.17 3.93 22.49
CA GLU A 53 -26.03 5.39 22.34
C GLU A 53 -25.02 5.75 21.24
N LEU A 54 -24.08 4.83 20.98
CA LEU A 54 -23.18 4.86 19.83
C LEU A 54 -23.03 3.45 19.27
N LEU A 55 -23.21 3.29 17.97
CA LEU A 55 -22.85 2.10 17.22
C LEU A 55 -22.36 2.55 15.85
N THR A 56 -21.06 2.44 15.59
CA THR A 56 -20.45 2.93 14.36
C THR A 56 -19.50 1.90 13.79
N LEU A 57 -19.61 1.65 12.49
CA LEU A 57 -18.66 0.89 11.69
C LEU A 57 -17.97 1.82 10.70
N VAL A 58 -16.67 1.62 10.50
CA VAL A 58 -15.90 2.29 9.45
C VAL A 58 -15.20 1.22 8.64
N PHE A 59 -15.32 1.28 7.33
CA PHE A 59 -14.54 0.48 6.38
C PHE A 59 -13.75 1.42 5.48
N LEU A 60 -12.45 1.20 5.41
CA LEU A 60 -11.52 1.99 4.61
C LEU A 60 -10.99 1.16 3.44
N ASP A 61 -10.68 1.84 2.35
CA ASP A 61 -10.13 1.26 1.11
C ASP A 61 -8.80 0.54 1.32
N ASP A 62 -8.03 0.94 2.34
CA ASP A 62 -6.78 0.30 2.75
C ASP A 62 -6.96 -1.09 3.42
N GLY A 63 -8.21 -1.55 3.60
CA GLY A 63 -8.54 -2.79 4.30
C GLY A 63 -8.70 -2.62 5.81
N THR A 64 -8.69 -1.40 6.35
CA THR A 64 -8.92 -1.14 7.77
C THR A 64 -10.41 -1.15 8.09
N TYR A 65 -10.79 -1.79 9.19
CA TYR A 65 -12.09 -1.56 9.82
C TYR A 65 -11.95 -0.97 11.22
N ILE A 66 -12.96 -0.19 11.63
CA ILE A 66 -13.10 0.31 12.99
C ILE A 66 -14.53 0.04 13.43
N HIS A 67 -14.71 -0.60 14.58
CA HIS A 67 -16.00 -0.75 15.25
C HIS A 67 -15.99 0.05 16.55
N LEU A 68 -17.06 0.79 16.80
CA LEU A 68 -17.23 1.64 17.97
C LEU A 68 -18.60 1.39 18.59
N GLU A 69 -18.64 1.14 19.90
CA GLU A 69 -19.89 0.89 20.59
C GLU A 69 -19.92 1.50 21.99
N VAL A 70 -21.05 2.12 22.35
CA VAL A 70 -21.37 2.61 23.69
C VAL A 70 -22.86 2.37 23.97
N ASN A 71 -23.18 1.66 25.06
CA ASN A 71 -24.56 1.19 25.34
C ASN A 71 -25.32 2.07 26.34
N ASP A 72 -26.64 2.29 26.14
CA ASP A 72 -27.56 3.17 26.91
C ASP A 72 -27.91 2.63 28.32
N ARG A 73 -27.03 1.84 28.91
CA ARG A 73 -27.17 1.46 30.32
C ARG A 73 -25.98 1.96 31.09
N PRO A 74 -26.07 3.20 31.62
CA PRO A 74 -25.54 3.40 32.93
C PRO A 74 -26.13 2.27 33.80
N GLN A 75 -25.31 1.48 34.48
CA GLN A 75 -25.79 0.64 35.58
C GLN A 75 -26.29 1.49 36.77
N LEU A 76 -26.91 2.65 36.52
CA LEU A 76 -27.46 3.58 37.51
C LEU A 76 -28.56 2.91 38.35
N ALA A 77 -29.23 1.86 37.85
CA ALA A 77 -30.14 1.05 38.66
C ALA A 77 -29.43 0.12 39.69
N ARG A 78 -28.11 -0.06 39.59
CA ARG A 78 -27.28 -0.74 40.61
C ARG A 78 -26.36 0.20 41.41
N MET A 79 -26.12 1.42 40.92
CA MET A 79 -25.31 2.43 41.63
C MET A 79 -25.90 2.92 42.97
N GLN A 80 -27.17 2.64 43.27
CA GLN A 80 -27.72 2.96 44.59
C GLN A 80 -27.30 1.99 45.72
N TYR A 81 -26.58 0.89 45.44
CA TYR A 81 -26.29 -0.11 46.49
C TYR A 81 -24.84 -0.54 46.70
N LEU A 82 -23.89 -0.27 45.80
CA LEU A 82 -22.48 -0.61 46.02
C LEU A 82 -21.59 0.46 45.39
N GLY A 83 -20.90 1.25 46.20
CA GLY A 83 -20.02 2.34 45.78
C GLY A 83 -18.72 1.88 45.11
N GLN A 84 -18.83 1.10 44.03
CA GLN A 84 -17.73 0.74 43.13
C GLN A 84 -18.21 0.94 41.69
N ALA A 85 -17.44 1.70 40.89
CA ALA A 85 -17.61 1.76 39.45
C ALA A 85 -17.45 0.34 38.90
N ILE A 86 -18.54 -0.24 38.39
CA ILE A 86 -18.46 -1.46 37.59
C ILE A 86 -18.20 -0.94 36.17
N ALA A 87 -17.04 -1.27 35.60
CA ALA A 87 -16.70 -0.97 34.22
C ALA A 87 -17.86 -1.40 33.31
N ASN A 88 -18.18 -0.59 32.30
CA ASN A 88 -18.98 -1.03 31.16
C ASN A 88 -18.04 -1.87 30.28
N PRO A 89 -18.09 -3.21 30.32
CA PRO A 89 -17.07 -4.03 29.68
C PRO A 89 -17.17 -4.04 28.15
N GLU A 90 -18.27 -3.52 27.59
CA GLU A 90 -18.61 -3.56 26.16
C GLU A 90 -18.47 -2.18 25.49
N GLY A 91 -18.25 -1.10 26.26
CA GLY A 91 -18.07 0.23 25.71
C GLY A 91 -16.63 0.47 25.28
N GLY A 92 -16.39 0.76 24.00
CA GLY A 92 -15.07 1.02 23.47
C GLY A 92 -14.96 0.85 21.96
N MET A 93 -13.78 0.46 21.51
CA MET A 93 -13.45 0.31 20.12
C MET A 93 -12.72 -0.99 19.81
N GLU A 94 -12.90 -1.42 18.58
CA GLU A 94 -12.12 -2.43 17.91
C GLU A 94 -11.56 -1.83 16.62
N TRP A 95 -10.32 -2.14 16.31
CA TRP A 95 -9.63 -1.74 15.08
C TRP A 95 -8.85 -2.93 14.55
N GLY A 96 -8.91 -3.16 13.24
CA GLY A 96 -8.13 -4.19 12.58
C GLY A 96 -8.22 -4.13 11.07
N GLU A 97 -7.84 -5.24 10.44
CA GLU A 97 -7.90 -5.43 8.99
C GLU A 97 -9.13 -6.25 8.61
N TYR A 98 -9.71 -6.00 7.45
CA TYR A 98 -10.78 -6.79 6.87
C TYR A 98 -10.47 -7.21 5.45
N THR A 99 -11.10 -8.31 5.02
CA THR A 99 -11.25 -8.70 3.63
C THR A 99 -12.70 -9.03 3.35
N ILE A 100 -13.15 -8.78 2.12
CA ILE A 100 -14.49 -9.13 1.69
C ILE A 100 -14.45 -9.83 0.33
N ASP A 101 -15.17 -10.94 0.19
CA ASP A 101 -15.36 -11.59 -1.09
C ASP A 101 -16.41 -10.80 -1.91
N GLY A 102 -16.00 -10.22 -3.04
CA GLY A 102 -16.89 -9.39 -3.86
C GLY A 102 -18.06 -10.13 -4.51
N ALA A 103 -18.04 -11.47 -4.56
CA ALA A 103 -19.12 -12.28 -5.14
C ALA A 103 -20.11 -12.79 -4.09
N THR A 104 -19.64 -13.12 -2.89
CA THR A 104 -20.46 -13.68 -1.81
C THR A 104 -20.79 -12.68 -0.71
N GLY A 105 -20.02 -11.60 -0.58
CA GLY A 105 -20.07 -10.67 0.54
C GLY A 105 -19.44 -11.20 1.83
N GLU A 106 -18.79 -12.37 1.81
CA GLU A 106 -18.17 -12.96 3.01
C GLU A 106 -17.12 -12.02 3.58
N LEU A 107 -17.33 -11.58 4.82
CA LEU A 107 -16.51 -10.60 5.53
C LEU A 107 -15.63 -11.32 6.56
N ILE A 108 -14.31 -11.15 6.44
CA ILE A 108 -13.33 -11.67 7.39
C ILE A 108 -12.62 -10.49 8.02
N THR A 109 -12.50 -10.50 9.34
CA THR A 109 -11.84 -9.45 10.14
C THR A 109 -10.69 -10.06 10.94
N THR A 110 -9.62 -9.28 11.09
CA THR A 110 -8.44 -9.61 11.90
C THR A 110 -8.17 -8.43 12.84
N PRO A 111 -8.55 -8.53 14.13
CA PRO A 111 -8.38 -7.44 15.08
C PRO A 111 -6.90 -7.18 15.38
N VAL A 112 -6.53 -5.89 15.38
CA VAL A 112 -5.21 -5.38 15.81
C VAL A 112 -5.30 -4.80 17.23
N PHE A 113 -6.39 -4.13 17.54
CA PHE A 113 -6.71 -3.56 18.84
C PHE A 113 -8.16 -3.82 19.20
N ASP A 114 -8.42 -4.28 20.41
CA ASP A 114 -9.76 -4.54 20.92
C ASP A 114 -9.81 -4.16 22.40
N ASN A 115 -10.57 -3.12 22.74
CA ASN A 115 -10.81 -2.73 24.12
C ASN A 115 -12.30 -2.71 24.50
N ASN A 116 -13.16 -3.24 23.63
CA ASN A 116 -14.60 -3.44 23.85
C ASN A 116 -14.96 -4.92 24.11
N GLY A 117 -13.97 -5.81 24.22
CA GLY A 117 -14.13 -7.12 24.82
C GLY A 117 -14.56 -8.18 23.82
N ASN A 118 -15.85 -8.54 23.82
CA ASN A 118 -16.43 -9.46 22.83
C ASN A 118 -17.39 -8.72 21.87
N ALA A 119 -17.50 -7.39 22.02
CA ALA A 119 -18.33 -6.59 21.15
C ALA A 119 -17.58 -6.34 19.82
N GLY A 120 -18.32 -6.29 18.71
CA GLY A 120 -17.78 -5.96 17.40
C GLY A 120 -17.62 -7.14 16.45
N LEU A 121 -16.53 -7.11 15.68
CA LEU A 121 -16.26 -8.01 14.56
C LEU A 121 -15.15 -9.03 14.86
N SER A 122 -14.56 -9.04 16.06
CA SER A 122 -13.44 -9.93 16.42
C SER A 122 -13.85 -11.40 16.65
N ASP A 123 -15.14 -11.65 16.87
CA ASP A 123 -15.65 -13.00 17.10
C ASP A 123 -15.49 -13.90 15.88
N SER A 124 -15.07 -15.15 16.13
CA SER A 124 -14.89 -16.18 15.09
C SER A 124 -16.24 -16.78 14.68
N VAL A 125 -17.03 -15.98 13.98
CA VAL A 125 -18.33 -16.31 13.41
C VAL A 125 -18.32 -16.02 11.91
N THR A 126 -19.20 -16.69 11.15
CA THR A 126 -19.33 -16.41 9.72
C THR A 126 -20.13 -15.12 9.54
N ARG A 127 -19.62 -14.20 8.72
CA ARG A 127 -20.26 -12.89 8.51
C ARG A 127 -20.34 -12.57 7.02
N TYR A 128 -21.40 -11.86 6.64
CA TYR A 128 -21.57 -11.33 5.30
C TYR A 128 -21.91 -9.85 5.38
N ALA A 129 -21.33 -9.05 4.50
CA ALA A 129 -21.68 -7.64 4.35
C ALA A 129 -22.15 -7.37 2.93
N ARG A 130 -23.14 -6.48 2.81
CA ARG A 130 -23.60 -5.94 1.53
C ARG A 130 -24.17 -4.55 1.74
N VAL A 131 -24.23 -3.77 0.67
CA VAL A 131 -25.00 -2.53 0.67
C VAL A 131 -26.29 -2.74 -0.10
N SER A 132 -27.41 -2.32 0.49
CA SER A 132 -28.72 -2.38 -0.15
C SER A 132 -29.52 -1.14 0.22
N ASP A 133 -30.09 -0.47 -0.79
CA ASP A 133 -30.85 0.77 -0.64
C ASP A 133 -30.08 1.87 0.13
N GLY A 134 -28.75 1.92 -0.03
CA GLY A 134 -27.88 2.89 0.64
C GLY A 134 -27.61 2.61 2.12
N ASN A 135 -27.97 1.41 2.61
CA ASN A 135 -27.63 0.95 3.95
C ASN A 135 -26.66 -0.21 3.88
N LEU A 136 -25.67 -0.20 4.77
CA LEU A 136 -24.86 -1.38 5.02
C LEU A 136 -25.68 -2.38 5.83
N ILE A 137 -25.75 -3.60 5.33
CA ILE A 137 -26.38 -4.74 5.98
C ILE A 137 -25.27 -5.71 6.36
N LEU A 138 -25.13 -5.97 7.66
CA LEU A 138 -24.24 -6.99 8.19
C LEU A 138 -25.07 -8.19 8.66
N GLU A 139 -24.77 -9.37 8.13
CA GLU A 139 -25.37 -10.64 8.51
C GLU A 139 -24.35 -11.47 9.27
N VAL A 140 -24.71 -11.98 10.45
CA VAL A 140 -23.78 -12.63 11.37
C VAL A 140 -24.36 -13.95 11.83
N ASP A 141 -23.79 -15.07 11.39
CA ASP A 141 -24.18 -16.40 11.88
C ASP A 141 -23.61 -16.63 13.29
N GLU A 142 -24.24 -16.00 14.29
CA GLU A 142 -23.79 -15.98 15.68
C GLU A 142 -23.76 -17.39 16.29
N ASN A 143 -24.66 -18.26 15.82
CA ASN A 143 -24.83 -19.61 16.34
C ASN A 143 -24.06 -20.68 15.53
N ASN A 144 -23.50 -20.30 14.38
CA ASN A 144 -22.69 -21.08 13.45
C ASN A 144 -23.40 -22.35 12.93
N ASP A 145 -24.70 -22.26 12.67
CA ASP A 145 -25.50 -23.35 12.09
C ASP A 145 -25.66 -23.27 10.57
N GLY A 146 -25.11 -22.22 9.95
CA GLY A 146 -25.15 -21.96 8.52
C GLY A 146 -26.44 -21.30 8.04
N ILE A 147 -27.28 -20.78 8.94
CA ILE A 147 -28.52 -20.06 8.63
C ILE A 147 -28.46 -18.69 9.31
N ILE A 148 -28.71 -17.63 8.54
CA ILE A 148 -28.90 -16.28 9.09
C ILE A 148 -30.35 -16.12 9.54
N ASP A 149 -30.55 -15.94 10.84
CA ASP A 149 -31.85 -15.63 11.44
C ASP A 149 -32.19 -14.13 11.35
N ASP A 150 -33.47 -13.77 11.49
CA ASP A 150 -33.91 -12.35 11.43
C ASP A 150 -33.25 -11.47 12.52
N ASN A 151 -32.79 -12.05 13.62
CA ASN A 151 -32.10 -11.35 14.71
C ASN A 151 -30.58 -11.31 14.54
N GLU A 152 -30.06 -11.81 13.43
CA GLU A 152 -28.65 -11.86 13.05
C GLU A 152 -28.34 -10.89 11.89
N ILE A 153 -29.28 -9.99 11.60
CA ILE A 153 -29.20 -8.97 10.55
C ILE A 153 -29.15 -7.60 11.20
N PHE A 154 -28.10 -6.83 10.89
CA PHE A 154 -27.84 -5.52 11.44
C PHE A 154 -27.76 -4.47 10.33
N ASP A 155 -28.58 -3.42 10.45
CA ASP A 155 -28.67 -2.34 9.47
C ASP A 155 -27.94 -1.08 9.97
N TYR A 156 -27.15 -0.50 9.08
CA TYR A 156 -26.42 0.74 9.32
C TYR A 156 -26.70 1.76 8.22
N SER A 157 -26.93 3.00 8.63
CA SER A 157 -27.12 4.13 7.72
C SER A 157 -25.77 4.77 7.40
N GLU A 158 -25.55 5.13 6.14
CA GLU A 158 -24.35 5.86 5.74
C GLU A 158 -24.31 7.24 6.40
N THR A 159 -23.15 7.61 6.95
CA THR A 159 -22.89 8.93 7.49
C THR A 159 -22.47 9.87 6.37
N LYS A 160 -23.08 11.06 6.30
CA LYS A 160 -22.70 12.05 5.31
C LYS A 160 -21.23 12.46 5.43
N SER A 161 -20.57 12.55 4.28
CA SER A 161 -19.21 13.07 4.15
C SER A 161 -19.19 14.41 3.43
N GLU A 162 -19.79 15.46 4.01
CA GLU A 162 -19.78 16.82 3.45
C GLU A 162 -19.26 17.86 4.44
N GLY A 163 -18.44 18.80 3.96
CA GLY A 163 -17.80 19.78 4.82
C GLY A 163 -16.95 19.09 5.89
N LEU A 164 -17.25 19.35 7.17
CA LEU A 164 -16.57 18.76 8.33
C LEU A 164 -17.09 17.36 8.70
N LEU A 165 -18.26 16.99 8.18
CA LEU A 165 -18.91 15.73 8.50
C LEU A 165 -18.16 14.55 7.86
N GLY A 166 -18.22 13.41 8.52
CA GLY A 166 -17.53 12.18 8.14
C GLY A 166 -16.27 11.92 8.98
N ALA A 167 -15.53 10.88 8.61
CA ALA A 167 -14.29 10.48 9.27
C ALA A 167 -13.04 11.04 8.59
N TRP A 168 -12.06 11.33 9.44
CA TRP A 168 -10.79 11.95 9.11
C TRP A 168 -9.67 11.17 9.78
N GLY A 169 -8.61 10.85 9.03
CA GLY A 169 -7.41 10.20 9.56
C GLY A 169 -6.26 11.19 9.61
N SER A 170 -5.44 11.10 10.65
CA SER A 170 -4.24 11.95 10.77
C SER A 170 -3.24 11.65 9.66
N ASP A 171 -2.65 12.71 9.11
CA ASP A 171 -1.54 12.62 8.16
C ASP A 171 -0.20 12.34 8.89
N ASP A 172 -0.10 12.74 10.15
CA ASP A 172 1.16 12.75 10.92
C ASP A 172 1.50 11.41 11.62
N ILE A 173 0.89 10.28 11.23
CA ILE A 173 1.14 8.97 11.84
C ILE A 173 1.63 7.93 10.83
N ASN A 174 2.82 7.38 11.09
CA ASN A 174 3.43 6.34 10.28
C ASN A 174 2.91 4.95 10.66
N GLU A 175 2.66 4.72 11.95
CA GLU A 175 2.15 3.46 12.51
C GLU A 175 1.07 3.76 13.58
N GLY A 176 0.06 2.89 13.66
CA GLY A 176 -1.09 3.06 14.57
C GLY A 176 -2.33 3.66 13.91
N LEU A 177 -3.25 4.13 14.74
CA LEU A 177 -4.52 4.75 14.36
C LEU A 177 -4.67 6.10 15.09
N LEU A 178 -5.03 7.15 14.35
CA LEU A 178 -5.44 8.43 14.90
C LEU A 178 -6.51 9.01 13.98
N GLY A 179 -7.72 9.13 14.51
CA GLY A 179 -8.89 9.49 13.73
C GLY A 179 -9.86 10.38 14.48
N LEU A 180 -10.63 11.14 13.70
CA LEU A 180 -11.66 12.06 14.18
C LEU A 180 -12.86 11.97 13.25
N ALA A 181 -14.08 11.90 13.80
CA ALA A 181 -15.31 11.94 13.02
C ALA A 181 -16.31 12.93 13.60
N PHE A 182 -17.03 13.63 12.73
CA PHE A 182 -18.12 14.54 13.09
C PHE A 182 -19.41 14.10 12.40
N PHE A 183 -20.51 14.08 13.16
CA PHE A 183 -21.81 13.59 12.71
C PHE A 183 -22.85 14.71 12.63
N GLU A 184 -23.90 14.48 11.83
CA GLU A 184 -24.98 15.45 11.60
C GLU A 184 -25.82 15.75 12.84
N ASP A 185 -25.89 14.79 13.75
CA ASP A 185 -26.62 14.88 15.01
C ASP A 185 -25.91 15.76 16.07
N GLY A 186 -24.73 16.28 15.73
CA GLY A 186 -23.91 17.09 16.63
C GLY A 186 -23.02 16.26 17.56
N THR A 187 -22.79 14.98 17.27
CA THR A 187 -21.82 14.14 17.97
C THR A 187 -20.46 14.07 17.27
N TYR A 188 -19.40 13.76 18.02
CA TYR A 188 -18.07 13.51 17.49
C TYR A 188 -17.47 12.25 18.12
N ILE A 189 -16.53 11.66 17.40
CA ILE A 189 -15.71 10.55 17.85
C ILE A 189 -14.25 10.91 17.63
N TYR A 190 -13.41 10.67 18.62
CA TYR A 190 -11.96 10.65 18.48
C TYR A 190 -11.45 9.26 18.80
N VAL A 191 -10.53 8.73 18.01
CA VAL A 191 -9.87 7.43 18.23
C VAL A 191 -8.37 7.58 18.17
N GLN A 192 -7.67 6.86 19.04
CA GLN A 192 -6.22 6.76 18.99
C GLN A 192 -5.77 5.35 19.40
N VAL A 193 -4.84 4.76 18.65
CA VAL A 193 -4.10 3.56 19.02
C VAL A 193 -2.66 3.75 18.54
N ASP A 194 -1.68 3.59 19.43
CA ASP A 194 -0.26 3.64 19.04
C ASP A 194 0.19 2.37 18.30
N GLU A 195 1.42 2.40 17.78
CA GLU A 195 2.08 1.27 17.09
C GLU A 195 2.06 -0.04 17.89
N THR A 196 2.00 0.04 19.23
CA THR A 196 2.06 -1.15 20.09
C THR A 196 0.73 -1.88 20.19
N GLY A 197 -0.39 -1.22 19.84
CA GLY A 197 -1.73 -1.79 19.99
C GLY A 197 -2.07 -2.22 21.42
N SER A 198 -1.37 -1.69 22.43
CA SER A 198 -1.54 -2.20 23.79
C SER A 198 -2.81 -1.67 24.45
N THR A 199 -3.70 -2.57 24.85
CA THR A 199 -4.89 -2.24 25.67
C THR A 199 -4.55 -1.76 27.08
N THR A 200 -3.29 -1.89 27.49
CA THR A 200 -2.79 -1.35 28.76
C THR A 200 -2.24 0.07 28.63
N ASN A 201 -2.05 0.59 27.40
CA ASN A 201 -1.71 1.99 27.21
C ASN A 201 -2.96 2.85 27.46
N PRO A 202 -2.96 3.72 28.50
CA PRO A 202 -4.11 4.53 28.84
C PRO A 202 -4.51 5.56 27.77
N LYS A 203 -3.66 5.80 26.76
CA LYS A 203 -3.96 6.69 25.62
C LYS A 203 -4.65 5.98 24.46
N ASN A 204 -4.62 4.65 24.42
CA ASN A 204 -5.25 3.88 23.35
C ASN A 204 -6.75 3.70 23.67
N GLY A 205 -7.60 3.97 22.69
CA GLY A 205 -9.05 3.88 22.81
C GLY A 205 -9.76 5.02 22.09
N MET A 206 -10.93 5.37 22.59
CA MET A 206 -11.81 6.35 21.99
C MET A 206 -12.36 7.35 22.99
N GLU A 207 -12.80 8.48 22.44
CA GLU A 207 -13.61 9.49 23.08
C GLU A 207 -14.83 9.75 22.19
N TRP A 208 -16.01 9.84 22.81
CA TRP A 208 -17.25 10.19 22.13
C TRP A 208 -17.97 11.29 22.89
N GLY A 209 -18.56 12.24 22.18
CA GLY A 209 -19.25 13.36 22.80
C GLY A 209 -20.07 14.18 21.83
N THR A 210 -20.48 15.37 22.26
CA THR A 210 -21.15 16.36 21.42
C THR A 210 -20.21 17.49 21.05
N TYR A 211 -20.42 18.08 19.87
CA TYR A 211 -19.65 19.22 19.40
C TYR A 211 -20.56 20.35 18.93
N THR A 212 -20.01 21.56 18.97
CA THR A 212 -20.56 22.74 18.31
C THR A 212 -19.43 23.52 17.68
N ILE A 213 -19.72 24.15 16.54
CA ILE A 213 -18.77 25.03 15.84
C ILE A 213 -19.42 26.39 15.66
N ASP A 214 -18.76 27.43 16.16
CA ASP A 214 -19.14 28.80 15.87
C ASP A 214 -18.74 29.13 14.42
N GLU A 215 -19.71 29.39 13.55
CA GLU A 215 -19.44 29.60 12.11
C GLU A 215 -18.54 30.81 11.82
N ALA A 216 -18.59 31.84 12.67
CA ALA A 216 -17.87 33.09 12.45
C ALA A 216 -16.39 32.98 12.86
N THR A 217 -16.12 32.32 13.98
CA THR A 217 -14.78 32.19 14.57
C THR A 217 -14.11 30.86 14.26
N ARG A 218 -14.90 29.86 13.86
CA ARG A 218 -14.52 28.44 13.74
C ARG A 218 -14.17 27.78 15.07
N SER A 219 -14.55 28.40 16.19
CA SER A 219 -14.30 27.83 17.52
C SER A 219 -15.06 26.52 17.68
N LEU A 220 -14.33 25.46 18.04
CA LEU A 220 -14.84 24.12 18.30
C LEU A 220 -15.00 23.95 19.81
N THR A 221 -16.25 23.72 20.25
CA THR A 221 -16.55 23.35 21.63
C THR A 221 -17.07 21.92 21.66
N THR A 222 -16.48 21.10 22.53
CA THR A 222 -16.83 19.70 22.73
C THR A 222 -17.36 19.46 24.15
N THR A 223 -18.23 18.48 24.30
CA THR A 223 -18.67 17.95 25.59
C THR A 223 -18.63 16.44 25.53
N GLN A 224 -17.68 15.87 26.25
CA GLN A 224 -17.47 14.43 26.36
C GLN A 224 -18.68 13.73 26.99
N LEU A 225 -19.08 12.60 26.39
CA LEU A 225 -20.10 11.68 26.91
C LEU A 225 -19.47 10.34 27.34
N PHE A 226 -18.46 9.88 26.61
CA PHE A 226 -17.70 8.67 26.88
C PHE A 226 -16.20 8.89 26.60
N ASP A 227 -15.35 8.27 27.41
CA ASP A 227 -13.89 8.30 27.26
C ASP A 227 -13.27 7.08 27.94
N ASN A 228 -12.50 6.32 27.16
CA ASN A 228 -11.64 5.26 27.66
C ASN A 228 -10.17 5.43 27.22
N ASN A 229 -9.78 6.60 26.72
CA ASN A 229 -8.43 6.96 26.28
C ASN A 229 -7.77 8.08 27.14
N SER A 230 -8.26 8.23 28.36
CA SER A 230 -7.73 9.06 29.46
C SER A 230 -7.80 10.56 29.23
N SER A 231 -6.76 11.16 28.66
CA SER A 231 -6.68 12.60 28.41
C SER A 231 -6.30 12.89 26.97
N SER A 232 -6.43 11.89 26.10
CA SER A 232 -6.16 12.03 24.67
C SER A 232 -7.46 12.43 23.97
N GLY A 233 -7.38 13.31 22.98
CA GLY A 233 -8.54 13.73 22.20
C GLY A 233 -9.00 15.16 22.48
N LEU A 234 -10.31 15.35 22.44
CA LEU A 234 -10.99 16.63 22.40
C LEU A 234 -11.67 17.02 23.72
N SER A 235 -11.43 16.33 24.83
CA SER A 235 -12.10 16.65 26.11
C SER A 235 -11.40 17.73 26.94
N ASP A 236 -10.11 17.97 26.70
CA ASP A 236 -9.37 18.98 27.47
C ASP A 236 -9.93 20.40 27.28
N SER A 237 -9.90 21.19 28.37
CA SER A 237 -10.35 22.59 28.38
C SER A 237 -9.31 23.52 27.73
N LEU A 238 -9.21 23.41 26.41
CA LEU A 238 -8.38 24.23 25.52
C LEU A 238 -9.26 24.95 24.50
N ASP A 239 -8.82 26.13 24.07
CA ASP A 239 -9.48 26.84 22.99
C ASP A 239 -9.09 26.16 21.67
N ARG A 240 -10.08 25.56 21.01
CA ARG A 240 -9.89 24.83 19.76
C ARG A 240 -10.63 25.48 18.61
N TYR A 241 -10.12 25.28 17.40
CA TYR A 241 -10.76 25.70 16.16
C TYR A 241 -10.72 24.57 15.15
N ALA A 242 -11.84 24.31 14.47
CA ALA A 242 -11.93 23.32 13.41
C ALA A 242 -12.10 24.03 12.06
N ARG A 243 -11.15 23.80 11.15
CA ARG A 243 -11.12 24.46 9.83
C ARG A 243 -10.99 23.42 8.73
N LEU A 244 -11.62 23.72 7.59
CA LEU A 244 -11.28 23.06 6.33
C LEU A 244 -10.31 23.97 5.58
N ILE A 245 -9.12 23.46 5.32
CA ILE A 245 -8.07 24.13 4.56
C ILE A 245 -7.66 23.15 3.48
N ASP A 246 -7.88 23.52 2.22
CA ASP A 246 -7.50 22.72 1.04
C ASP A 246 -8.02 21.28 1.08
N GLY A 247 -9.26 21.09 1.53
CA GLY A 247 -9.90 19.77 1.62
C GLY A 247 -9.51 18.94 2.84
N LYS A 248 -8.52 19.39 3.63
CA LYS A 248 -8.11 18.76 4.89
C LYS A 248 -8.81 19.40 6.09
N LEU A 249 -9.10 18.59 7.10
CA LEU A 249 -9.51 19.06 8.41
C LEU A 249 -8.26 19.47 9.19
N VAL A 250 -8.24 20.70 9.68
CA VAL A 250 -7.19 21.20 10.57
C VAL A 250 -7.82 21.54 11.91
N ILE A 251 -7.34 20.86 12.96
CA ILE A 251 -7.64 21.21 14.34
C ILE A 251 -6.52 22.10 14.87
N GLU A 252 -6.87 23.35 15.17
CA GLU A 252 -5.96 24.32 15.80
C GLU A 252 -6.23 24.35 17.31
N VAL A 253 -5.19 24.31 18.13
CA VAL A 253 -5.30 24.25 19.60
C VAL A 253 -4.38 25.28 20.24
N ASP A 254 -4.93 26.33 20.87
CA ASP A 254 -4.13 27.28 21.66
C ASP A 254 -3.73 26.62 22.99
N ASN A 255 -2.64 25.85 22.95
CA ASN A 255 -2.22 25.01 24.08
C ASN A 255 -1.58 25.86 25.19
N ASN A 256 -1.03 27.01 24.83
CA ASN A 256 -0.32 27.92 25.73
C ASN A 256 -1.23 29.07 26.24
N LYS A 257 -2.45 29.18 25.69
CA LYS A 257 -3.51 30.14 26.04
C LYS A 257 -3.07 31.60 25.88
N ASN A 258 -2.25 31.88 24.86
CA ASN A 258 -1.74 33.22 24.59
C ASN A 258 -2.64 33.99 23.59
N GLY A 259 -3.63 33.33 23.00
CA GLY A 259 -4.54 33.89 21.99
C GLY A 259 -4.00 33.87 20.56
N VAL A 260 -2.91 33.17 20.29
CA VAL A 260 -2.24 33.02 19.00
C VAL A 260 -2.00 31.53 18.74
N ILE A 261 -2.40 31.05 17.56
CA ILE A 261 -2.13 29.68 17.12
C ILE A 261 -0.76 29.64 16.47
N ASP A 262 0.16 28.88 17.07
CA ASP A 262 1.48 28.58 16.53
C ASP A 262 1.43 27.44 15.51
N ASN A 263 2.49 27.25 14.71
CA ASN A 263 2.49 26.19 13.69
C ASN A 263 2.48 24.77 14.29
N ASN A 264 3.07 24.57 15.47
CA ASN A 264 3.06 23.30 16.20
C ASN A 264 1.76 23.06 16.99
N GLU A 265 0.78 23.94 16.83
CA GLU A 265 -0.55 23.88 17.44
C GLU A 265 -1.63 23.51 16.42
N LYS A 266 -1.22 23.02 15.24
CA LYS A 266 -2.09 22.61 14.16
C LYS A 266 -1.91 21.13 13.89
N PHE A 267 -3.02 20.42 13.81
CA PHE A 267 -3.07 18.99 13.55
C PHE A 267 -3.91 18.76 12.28
N GLY A 268 -3.27 18.20 11.26
CA GLY A 268 -3.89 17.96 9.95
C GLY A 268 -4.49 16.55 9.86
N PHE A 269 -5.69 16.47 9.30
CA PHE A 269 -6.37 15.23 9.01
C PHE A 269 -6.89 15.25 7.58
N SER A 270 -6.67 14.16 6.86
CA SER A 270 -7.24 13.95 5.53
C SER A 270 -8.52 13.11 5.63
N LYS A 271 -9.48 13.38 4.73
CA LYS A 271 -10.66 12.52 4.62
C LYS A 271 -10.21 11.11 4.30
N ARG A 272 -10.76 10.15 5.03
CA ARG A 272 -10.65 8.73 4.72
C ARG A 272 -11.98 8.34 4.09
N THR A 273 -12.17 8.76 2.85
CA THR A 273 -13.35 8.44 2.04
C THR A 273 -12.97 7.47 0.95
N ALA A 274 -13.90 6.58 0.58
CA ALA A 274 -13.84 5.78 -0.65
C ALA A 274 -13.50 6.61 -1.92
N ASP A 275 -13.80 7.91 -1.88
CA ASP A 275 -13.63 8.85 -2.99
C ASP A 275 -12.29 9.61 -3.01
N ASN A 276 -11.40 9.42 -2.02
CA ASN A 276 -10.07 10.04 -2.10
C ASN A 276 -9.14 9.13 -2.88
N ASN A 277 -9.17 9.27 -4.22
CA ASN A 277 -8.25 8.69 -5.19
C ASN A 277 -7.54 7.45 -4.65
N ILE A 278 -8.16 6.29 -4.90
CA ILE A 278 -7.53 4.99 -4.88
C ILE A 278 -6.11 5.13 -5.45
N LEU A 279 -5.13 5.33 -4.58
CA LEU A 279 -3.83 4.76 -4.78
C LEU A 279 -4.06 3.38 -4.22
N ASP A 280 -4.37 2.43 -5.12
CA ASP A 280 -4.52 1.03 -4.79
C ASP A 280 -3.46 0.69 -3.75
N LYS A 281 -3.86 0.11 -2.61
CA LYS A 281 -2.92 -0.41 -1.63
C LYS A 281 -1.86 -1.18 -2.39
N ILE A 282 -0.64 -0.66 -2.41
CA ILE A 282 0.43 -1.26 -3.19
C ILE A 282 0.86 -2.46 -2.37
N ASP A 283 0.63 -3.68 -2.85
CA ASP A 283 1.34 -4.82 -2.29
C ASP A 283 2.83 -4.52 -2.51
N PRO A 284 3.67 -4.43 -1.46
CA PRO A 284 5.09 -4.15 -1.64
C PRO A 284 5.77 -5.10 -2.63
N LYS A 285 5.23 -6.31 -2.82
CA LYS A 285 5.68 -7.27 -3.83
C LYS A 285 5.47 -6.82 -5.26
N ASP A 286 4.45 -6.01 -5.52
CA ASP A 286 4.16 -5.51 -6.86
C ASP A 286 5.24 -4.52 -7.31
N LEU A 287 5.82 -3.77 -6.36
CA LEU A 287 6.93 -2.84 -6.59
C LEU A 287 8.25 -3.56 -6.91
N ILE A 288 8.46 -4.78 -6.39
CA ILE A 288 9.68 -5.55 -6.60
C ILE A 288 9.88 -5.87 -8.09
N GLY A 289 11.12 -5.69 -8.54
CA GLY A 289 11.58 -6.00 -9.87
C GLY A 289 12.28 -4.84 -10.55
N LEU A 290 12.52 -5.02 -11.85
CA LEU A 290 13.22 -4.07 -12.72
C LEU A 290 12.20 -3.34 -13.60
N TRP A 291 12.34 -2.01 -13.70
CA TRP A 291 11.37 -1.11 -14.31
C TRP A 291 12.07 -0.17 -15.30
N GLU A 292 11.71 -0.27 -16.58
CA GLU A 292 12.33 0.48 -17.67
C GLU A 292 11.46 1.69 -18.06
N ASN A 293 12.03 2.89 -18.12
CA ASN A 293 11.38 4.01 -18.79
C ASN A 293 11.69 3.94 -20.28
N LYS A 294 10.68 3.62 -21.09
CA LYS A 294 10.82 3.52 -22.57
C LYS A 294 10.38 4.80 -23.30
N SER A 295 10.07 5.86 -22.56
CA SER A 295 9.51 7.12 -23.09
C SER A 295 10.42 8.33 -22.89
N THR A 296 11.61 8.16 -22.30
CA THR A 296 12.68 9.17 -22.18
C THR A 296 13.52 9.22 -23.46
N ASP A 297 14.27 10.31 -23.67
CA ASP A 297 15.29 10.36 -24.71
C ASP A 297 16.67 9.84 -24.19
N ASN A 298 16.82 9.58 -22.88
CA ASN A 298 17.97 8.88 -22.29
C ASN A 298 18.17 7.49 -22.92
N GLU A 299 19.42 7.06 -23.07
CA GLU A 299 19.76 5.74 -23.59
C GLU A 299 19.40 4.59 -22.63
N LEU A 300 19.47 4.87 -21.33
CA LEU A 300 19.03 3.97 -20.27
C LEU A 300 18.41 4.82 -19.16
N LEU A 301 17.20 4.47 -18.73
CA LEU A 301 16.60 5.00 -17.50
C LEU A 301 15.80 3.89 -16.84
N THR A 302 16.30 3.41 -15.71
CA THR A 302 15.78 2.21 -15.07
C THR A 302 15.72 2.37 -13.55
N LEU A 303 14.66 1.83 -12.95
CA LEU A 303 14.54 1.65 -11.50
C LEU A 303 14.50 0.17 -11.17
N ALA A 304 15.11 -0.23 -10.07
CA ALA A 304 14.91 -1.54 -9.48
C ALA A 304 14.57 -1.42 -8.00
N PHE A 305 13.64 -2.26 -7.54
CA PHE A 305 13.34 -2.46 -6.13
C PHE A 305 13.54 -3.93 -5.81
N LEU A 306 14.33 -4.22 -4.77
CA LEU A 306 14.80 -5.55 -4.41
C LEU A 306 14.08 -6.06 -3.15
N GLU A 307 13.97 -7.38 -3.02
CA GLU A 307 13.25 -8.03 -1.90
C GLU A 307 13.83 -7.68 -0.52
N ASP A 308 15.10 -7.28 -0.47
CA ASP A 308 15.80 -6.88 0.76
C ASP A 308 15.55 -5.43 1.18
N GLY A 309 14.69 -4.69 0.46
CA GLY A 309 14.39 -3.29 0.74
C GLY A 309 15.46 -2.32 0.20
N SER A 310 16.31 -2.75 -0.71
CA SER A 310 17.19 -1.87 -1.47
C SER A 310 16.59 -1.43 -2.80
N TYR A 311 17.00 -0.27 -3.29
CA TYR A 311 16.63 0.24 -4.61
C TYR A 311 17.87 0.57 -5.42
N ILE A 312 17.72 0.56 -6.74
CA ILE A 312 18.76 0.94 -7.70
C ILE A 312 18.14 1.90 -8.72
N HIS A 313 18.80 3.01 -8.98
CA HIS A 313 18.53 3.90 -10.10
C HIS A 313 19.67 3.82 -11.11
N LEU A 314 19.36 3.70 -12.39
CA LEU A 314 20.33 3.60 -13.48
C LEU A 314 19.99 4.59 -14.57
N GLU A 315 20.98 5.34 -15.03
CA GLU A 315 20.81 6.35 -16.06
C GLU A 315 22.04 6.44 -16.98
N VAL A 316 21.81 6.54 -18.28
CA VAL A 316 22.83 6.86 -19.28
C VAL A 316 22.24 7.87 -20.26
N ASP A 317 22.86 9.05 -20.34
CA ASP A 317 22.55 10.12 -21.30
C ASP A 317 23.85 10.65 -21.92
N GLU A 318 24.35 9.94 -22.94
CA GLU A 318 25.63 10.16 -23.60
C GLU A 318 25.48 10.71 -25.03
N ASN A 319 24.28 10.72 -25.61
CA ASN A 319 24.04 11.26 -26.94
C ASN A 319 23.03 12.41 -27.00
N ILE A 320 23.15 13.20 -28.07
CA ILE A 320 22.33 14.39 -28.30
C ILE A 320 21.01 13.99 -28.99
N PRO A 321 19.85 14.57 -28.61
CA PRO A 321 19.65 15.59 -27.59
C PRO A 321 19.66 15.03 -26.16
N PHE A 322 20.37 15.71 -25.27
CA PHE A 322 20.32 15.47 -23.83
C PHE A 322 18.98 15.92 -23.24
N ASP A 323 18.53 15.23 -22.20
CA ASP A 323 17.25 15.53 -21.52
C ASP A 323 17.31 16.88 -20.79
N THR A 324 18.49 17.31 -20.34
CA THR A 324 18.73 18.64 -19.76
C THR A 324 19.77 19.46 -20.54
N PRO A 325 19.71 20.81 -20.49
CA PRO A 325 20.69 21.67 -21.16
C PRO A 325 22.14 21.49 -20.67
N ASP A 326 22.31 20.91 -19.48
CA ASP A 326 23.59 20.81 -18.78
C ASP A 326 24.21 19.40 -18.80
N ASN A 327 23.55 18.41 -19.44
CA ASN A 327 23.93 16.98 -19.49
C ASN A 327 24.00 16.35 -18.09
N GLU A 328 23.07 15.46 -17.80
CA GLU A 328 23.06 14.69 -16.55
C GLU A 328 24.28 13.74 -16.49
N ILE A 329 24.73 13.37 -15.29
CA ILE A 329 25.89 12.49 -15.15
C ILE A 329 25.41 11.06 -15.23
N SER A 330 25.73 10.34 -16.32
CA SER A 330 25.46 8.91 -16.44
C SER A 330 26.06 8.10 -15.29
N GLY A 331 25.30 7.16 -14.76
CA GLY A 331 25.74 6.26 -13.71
C GLY A 331 24.60 5.58 -12.96
N MET A 332 24.85 5.31 -11.69
CA MET A 332 23.91 4.64 -10.81
C MET A 332 23.86 5.26 -9.42
N GLU A 333 22.71 5.06 -8.80
CA GLU A 333 22.49 5.25 -7.38
C GLU A 333 21.97 3.94 -6.77
N TRP A 334 22.42 3.62 -5.56
CA TRP A 334 21.95 2.48 -4.77
C TRP A 334 21.73 2.88 -3.31
N GLY A 335 20.65 2.38 -2.72
CA GLY A 335 20.35 2.64 -1.33
C GLY A 335 19.21 1.79 -0.81
N ASN A 336 18.60 2.22 0.29
CA ASN A 336 17.42 1.59 0.87
C ASN A 336 16.16 2.40 0.57
N TYR A 337 15.02 1.73 0.53
CA TYR A 337 13.72 2.39 0.42
C TYR A 337 12.76 1.91 1.51
N THR A 338 11.78 2.75 1.82
CA THR A 338 10.60 2.39 2.59
C THR A 338 9.36 2.86 1.85
N LEU A 339 8.36 2.00 1.77
CA LEU A 339 7.09 2.28 1.11
C LEU A 339 5.97 2.35 2.15
N ASN A 340 5.25 3.46 2.16
CA ASN A 340 3.94 3.50 2.80
C ASN A 340 2.94 2.85 1.84
N ASN A 341 2.64 1.57 2.03
CA ASN A 341 1.76 0.78 1.15
C ASN A 341 0.32 1.33 1.05
N ARG A 342 -0.07 2.23 1.96
CA ARG A 342 -1.39 2.87 1.98
C ARG A 342 -1.43 4.18 1.20
N THR A 343 -0.36 4.97 1.22
CA THR A 343 -0.32 6.26 0.52
C THR A 343 0.51 6.24 -0.76
N GLY A 344 1.26 5.16 -0.99
CA GLY A 344 2.28 5.09 -2.03
C GLY A 344 3.52 5.91 -1.74
N GLU A 345 3.62 6.58 -0.59
CA GLU A 345 4.77 7.42 -0.25
C GLU A 345 6.06 6.60 -0.22
N LEU A 346 7.05 7.04 -1.01
CA LEU A 346 8.34 6.39 -1.17
C LEU A 346 9.43 7.27 -0.55
N THR A 347 9.99 6.79 0.56
CA THR A 347 11.21 7.40 1.13
C THR A 347 12.41 6.55 0.76
N VAL A 348 13.51 7.20 0.37
CA VAL A 348 14.78 6.53 0.08
C VAL A 348 15.90 7.07 0.95
N ASN A 349 16.89 6.22 1.19
CA ASN A 349 18.14 6.56 1.85
C ASN A 349 19.29 6.05 0.97
N GLN A 350 19.93 6.97 0.25
CA GLN A 350 21.09 6.71 -0.60
C GLN A 350 22.26 6.13 0.21
N ARG A 351 22.96 5.14 -0.36
CA ARG A 351 24.22 4.59 0.20
C ARG A 351 25.39 4.73 -0.75
N PHE A 352 25.13 4.67 -2.05
CA PHE A 352 26.09 4.87 -3.12
C PHE A 352 25.46 5.72 -4.22
N ASP A 353 26.26 6.61 -4.81
CA ASP A 353 25.86 7.49 -5.89
C ASP A 353 27.10 7.91 -6.68
N ASN A 354 27.06 7.64 -7.98
CA ASN A 354 28.04 8.13 -8.93
C ASN A 354 27.41 8.81 -10.16
N ASN A 355 26.12 9.16 -10.08
CA ASN A 355 25.34 9.89 -11.08
C ASN A 355 24.99 11.33 -10.65
N GLY A 356 25.49 11.79 -9.50
CA GLY A 356 25.53 13.22 -9.15
C GLY A 356 24.27 13.69 -8.44
N ASP A 357 23.42 14.47 -9.11
CA ASP A 357 22.13 14.92 -8.58
C ASP A 357 20.93 14.26 -9.27
N THR A 358 21.16 13.28 -10.15
CA THR A 358 20.07 12.49 -10.74
C THR A 358 19.66 11.30 -9.87
N GLY A 359 18.39 10.90 -10.00
CA GLY A 359 17.83 9.75 -9.29
C GLY A 359 16.87 10.13 -8.15
N LEU A 360 16.91 9.36 -7.07
CA LEU A 360 15.94 9.41 -5.97
C LEU A 360 16.53 10.02 -4.69
N SER A 361 17.82 10.35 -4.59
CA SER A 361 18.37 10.92 -3.35
C SER A 361 17.84 12.28 -2.95
N ASP A 362 17.26 13.03 -3.90
CA ASP A 362 16.80 14.38 -3.62
C ASP A 362 15.74 14.42 -2.51
N PRO A 363 15.75 15.44 -1.64
CA PRO A 363 14.79 15.55 -0.53
C PRO A 363 13.46 16.10 -1.04
N LEU A 364 12.79 15.30 -1.87
CA LEU A 364 11.49 15.55 -2.49
C LEU A 364 10.47 14.52 -2.01
N ASP A 365 9.22 14.95 -1.89
CA ASP A 365 8.12 14.05 -1.60
C ASP A 365 7.83 13.22 -2.85
N ARG A 366 7.73 11.90 -2.67
CA ARG A 366 7.58 10.95 -3.77
C ARG A 366 6.47 9.97 -3.46
N TYR A 367 5.72 9.64 -4.50
CA TYR A 367 4.66 8.65 -4.43
C TYR A 367 4.79 7.69 -5.60
N VAL A 368 4.72 6.40 -5.32
CA VAL A 368 4.64 5.35 -6.34
C VAL A 368 3.24 4.77 -6.40
N SER A 369 2.90 4.18 -7.53
CA SER A 369 1.75 3.29 -7.69
C SER A 369 2.09 2.25 -8.75
N VAL A 370 1.61 1.03 -8.57
CA VAL A 370 1.81 -0.06 -9.52
C VAL A 370 0.45 -0.55 -10.00
N SER A 371 0.27 -0.60 -11.31
CA SER A 371 -0.91 -1.19 -11.93
C SER A 371 -0.47 -2.04 -13.11
N ASP A 372 -0.80 -3.33 -13.05
CA ASP A 372 -0.31 -4.37 -13.96
C ASP A 372 1.23 -4.38 -14.05
N ASN A 373 1.78 -4.00 -15.21
CA ASN A 373 3.22 -3.91 -15.47
C ASN A 373 3.67 -2.44 -15.63
N THR A 374 2.94 -1.51 -15.04
CA THR A 374 3.27 -0.07 -15.08
C THR A 374 3.52 0.44 -13.67
N LEU A 375 4.73 0.92 -13.43
CA LEU A 375 5.08 1.71 -12.25
C LEU A 375 4.91 3.18 -12.61
N THR A 376 4.14 3.92 -11.81
CA THR A 376 4.07 5.38 -11.90
C THR A 376 4.77 5.98 -10.71
N LEU A 377 5.84 6.74 -10.94
CA LEU A 377 6.53 7.56 -9.95
C LEU A 377 6.03 9.00 -10.09
N LYS A 378 5.65 9.60 -8.98
CA LYS A 378 5.24 11.01 -8.86
C LYS A 378 6.18 11.70 -7.89
N VAL A 379 6.60 12.92 -8.21
CA VAL A 379 7.55 13.69 -7.42
C VAL A 379 7.00 15.10 -7.23
N ASP A 380 7.04 15.69 -6.04
CA ASP A 380 6.73 17.12 -5.86
C ASP A 380 8.01 17.93 -6.08
N GLU A 381 8.41 18.14 -7.33
CA GLU A 381 9.69 18.77 -7.69
C GLU A 381 9.77 20.20 -7.16
N ASN A 382 8.65 20.92 -7.19
CA ASN A 382 8.59 22.32 -6.80
C ASN A 382 8.26 22.57 -5.31
N LYS A 383 7.99 21.49 -4.56
CA LYS A 383 7.72 21.47 -3.10
C LYS A 383 6.51 22.32 -2.71
N ASN A 384 5.48 22.36 -3.55
CA ASN A 384 4.26 23.11 -3.26
C ASN A 384 3.17 22.26 -2.56
N GLY A 385 3.41 20.97 -2.36
CA GLY A 385 2.49 19.99 -1.78
C GLY A 385 1.48 19.41 -2.77
N VAL A 386 1.65 19.62 -4.08
CA VAL A 386 0.79 19.16 -5.16
C VAL A 386 1.66 18.57 -6.27
N ILE A 387 1.34 17.35 -6.70
CA ILE A 387 1.95 16.73 -7.88
C ILE A 387 1.34 17.34 -9.14
N ASP A 388 2.15 18.06 -9.91
CA ASP A 388 1.78 18.59 -11.21
C ASP A 388 1.80 17.49 -12.29
N SER A 389 1.12 17.73 -13.42
CA SER A 389 0.94 16.70 -14.46
C SER A 389 2.23 16.27 -15.16
N ASP A 390 3.25 17.12 -15.12
CA ASP A 390 4.59 16.91 -15.67
C ASP A 390 5.57 16.32 -14.64
N GLU A 391 5.19 16.22 -13.36
CA GLU A 391 6.01 15.61 -12.31
C GLU A 391 5.66 14.13 -12.11
N SER A 392 5.30 13.44 -13.20
CA SER A 392 4.92 12.04 -13.21
C SER A 392 5.63 11.25 -14.30
N PHE A 393 6.28 10.18 -13.89
CA PHE A 393 7.10 9.31 -14.73
C PHE A 393 6.51 7.90 -14.74
N THR A 394 6.47 7.28 -15.91
CA THR A 394 5.95 5.91 -16.07
C THR A 394 7.05 4.96 -16.52
N PHE A 395 7.17 3.84 -15.82
CA PHE A 395 8.10 2.77 -16.13
C PHE A 395 7.33 1.49 -16.43
N THR A 396 7.85 0.66 -17.34
CA THR A 396 7.29 -0.64 -17.68
C THR A 396 8.11 -1.74 -17.03
N LYS A 397 7.45 -2.73 -16.43
CA LYS A 397 8.13 -3.88 -15.82
C LYS A 397 8.93 -4.64 -16.88
N ALA A 398 10.24 -4.81 -16.63
CA ALA A 398 11.11 -5.59 -17.49
C ALA A 398 10.74 -7.07 -17.42
N LYS A 399 11.03 -7.83 -18.49
CA LYS A 399 10.79 -9.27 -18.51
C LYS A 399 11.69 -9.98 -17.52
N SER A 400 11.11 -10.87 -16.70
CA SER A 400 11.85 -11.76 -15.80
C SER A 400 11.57 -13.22 -16.20
N GLU A 401 12.32 -13.71 -17.19
CA GLU A 401 12.23 -15.09 -17.67
C GLU A 401 13.54 -15.55 -18.33
N ASN A 402 13.89 -16.82 -18.20
CA ASN A 402 15.17 -17.34 -18.69
C ASN A 402 16.33 -16.47 -18.18
N LEU A 403 17.21 -15.95 -19.04
CA LEU A 403 18.30 -15.03 -18.65
C LEU A 403 17.80 -13.61 -18.31
N LEU A 404 16.65 -13.20 -18.83
CA LEU A 404 16.12 -11.84 -18.66
C LEU A 404 15.73 -11.60 -17.21
N GLY A 405 15.91 -10.36 -16.76
CA GLY A 405 15.58 -9.89 -15.41
C GLY A 405 16.80 -9.41 -14.63
N LEU A 406 16.56 -9.14 -13.34
CA LEU A 406 17.57 -8.73 -12.36
C LEU A 406 18.04 -9.94 -11.55
N TRP A 407 19.35 -9.99 -11.33
CA TRP A 407 20.04 -11.08 -10.65
C TRP A 407 21.01 -10.50 -9.64
N LYS A 408 20.97 -10.96 -8.40
CA LYS A 408 21.81 -10.45 -7.30
C LYS A 408 22.67 -11.56 -6.71
N ASN A 409 23.90 -11.25 -6.33
CA ASN A 409 24.77 -12.14 -5.56
C ASN A 409 24.92 -11.59 -4.13
N ASP A 410 24.68 -12.44 -3.13
CA ASP A 410 24.84 -12.12 -1.71
C ASP A 410 25.96 -12.96 -1.05
N THR A 411 26.85 -13.55 -1.85
CA THR A 411 27.88 -14.49 -1.40
C THR A 411 29.29 -13.92 -1.43
N THR A 412 29.50 -12.81 -2.14
CA THR A 412 30.77 -12.07 -2.21
C THR A 412 30.91 -11.07 -1.06
N GLY A 413 32.09 -10.44 -0.93
CA GLY A 413 32.30 -9.32 -0.01
C GLY A 413 31.57 -8.03 -0.39
N ASN A 414 31.23 -7.86 -1.67
CA ASN A 414 30.60 -6.66 -2.22
C ASN A 414 29.26 -6.33 -1.54
N GLU A 415 28.99 -5.05 -1.27
CA GLU A 415 27.70 -4.58 -0.75
C GLU A 415 26.58 -4.70 -1.78
N LEU A 416 26.91 -4.56 -3.06
CA LEU A 416 26.04 -4.87 -4.19
C LEU A 416 26.86 -5.58 -5.26
N LEU A 417 26.37 -6.72 -5.75
CA LEU A 417 26.86 -7.34 -6.97
C LEU A 417 25.65 -7.88 -7.73
N ALA A 418 25.33 -7.28 -8.87
CA ALA A 418 24.12 -7.62 -9.62
C ALA A 418 24.29 -7.50 -11.13
N PHE A 419 23.44 -8.23 -11.85
CA PHE A 419 23.28 -8.14 -13.30
C PHE A 419 21.83 -7.92 -13.67
N ALA A 420 21.58 -7.02 -14.63
CA ALA A 420 20.30 -6.92 -15.33
C ALA A 420 20.49 -7.33 -16.80
N PHE A 421 19.60 -8.17 -17.33
CA PHE A 421 19.57 -8.54 -18.75
C PHE A 421 18.22 -8.16 -19.37
N PHE A 422 18.25 -7.35 -20.42
CA PHE A 422 17.09 -6.78 -21.09
C PHE A 422 16.75 -7.51 -22.39
N ASP A 423 15.49 -7.43 -22.81
CA ASP A 423 14.98 -8.17 -23.98
C ASP A 423 15.36 -7.54 -25.33
N ASP A 424 15.93 -6.34 -25.30
CA ASP A 424 16.53 -5.64 -26.43
C ASP A 424 17.97 -6.10 -26.74
N GLY A 425 18.54 -6.96 -25.89
CA GLY A 425 19.90 -7.47 -26.04
C GLY A 425 20.95 -6.64 -25.30
N THR A 426 20.56 -5.75 -24.39
CA THR A 426 21.48 -5.02 -23.51
C THR A 426 21.57 -5.65 -22.11
N TYR A 427 22.66 -5.38 -21.40
CA TYR A 427 22.89 -5.80 -20.02
C TYR A 427 23.45 -4.64 -19.20
N VAL A 428 23.24 -4.71 -17.89
CA VAL A 428 23.95 -3.87 -16.92
C VAL A 428 24.64 -4.77 -15.89
N HIS A 429 25.89 -4.47 -15.58
CA HIS A 429 26.61 -4.95 -14.39
C HIS A 429 26.59 -3.85 -13.33
N LEU A 430 26.38 -4.24 -12.07
CA LEU A 430 26.26 -3.33 -10.93
C LEU A 430 27.15 -3.85 -9.80
N GLU A 431 28.00 -2.98 -9.27
CA GLU A 431 28.93 -3.36 -8.20
C GLU A 431 29.17 -2.20 -7.22
N VAL A 432 29.14 -2.49 -5.93
CA VAL A 432 29.53 -1.57 -4.85
C VAL A 432 30.39 -2.33 -3.85
N ASP A 433 31.61 -1.83 -3.61
CA ASP A 433 32.59 -2.34 -2.64
C ASP A 433 33.29 -1.14 -1.94
N GLU A 434 32.54 -0.44 -1.09
CA GLU A 434 32.96 0.79 -0.39
C GLU A 434 33.27 0.56 1.10
N GLU A 435 32.90 -0.59 1.69
CA GLU A 435 33.15 -0.91 3.10
C GLU A 435 34.18 -2.04 3.30
N THR A 436 34.97 -1.94 4.37
CA THR A 436 35.95 -3.00 4.68
C THR A 436 35.27 -4.23 5.33
N PRO A 437 35.68 -5.47 4.99
CA PRO A 437 36.82 -5.82 4.13
C PRO A 437 36.46 -5.91 2.64
N PHE A 438 37.18 -5.14 1.81
CA PHE A 438 37.09 -5.22 0.35
C PHE A 438 37.34 -6.64 -0.17
N ASP A 439 36.59 -7.05 -1.20
CA ASP A 439 36.64 -8.42 -1.73
C ASP A 439 38.00 -8.72 -2.38
N ASN A 440 38.67 -7.70 -2.92
CA ASN A 440 39.99 -7.84 -3.51
C ASN A 440 41.03 -6.84 -2.92
N ALA A 441 42.31 -7.10 -3.20
CA ALA A 441 43.42 -6.28 -2.71
C ALA A 441 43.62 -4.95 -3.48
N GLN A 442 42.85 -4.72 -4.55
CA GLN A 442 42.87 -3.54 -5.39
C GLN A 442 41.43 -3.01 -5.53
N ASN A 443 40.94 -2.32 -4.49
CA ASN A 443 39.63 -1.65 -4.42
C ASN A 443 38.96 -1.54 -5.80
N GLU A 444 37.98 -2.40 -6.06
CA GLU A 444 37.20 -2.34 -7.30
C GLU A 444 36.55 -0.96 -7.36
N THR A 445 36.34 -0.45 -8.58
CA THR A 445 35.69 0.85 -8.71
C THR A 445 34.20 0.58 -8.70
N SER A 446 33.51 0.97 -7.64
CA SER A 446 32.05 0.88 -7.54
C SER A 446 31.38 1.65 -8.68
N GLY A 447 30.30 1.10 -9.23
CA GLY A 447 29.55 1.69 -10.31
C GLY A 447 28.86 0.65 -11.19
N MET A 448 28.70 1.01 -12.47
CA MET A 448 28.03 0.19 -13.46
C MET A 448 28.78 0.09 -14.78
N GLU A 449 28.52 -1.01 -15.48
CA GLU A 449 28.86 -1.21 -16.89
C GLU A 449 27.57 -1.50 -17.65
N TRP A 450 27.32 -0.80 -18.75
CA TRP A 450 26.19 -1.06 -19.64
C TRP A 450 26.68 -1.42 -21.04
N GLY A 451 26.06 -2.43 -21.66
CA GLY A 451 26.50 -2.91 -22.96
C GLY A 451 25.52 -3.85 -23.65
N ASN A 452 25.94 -4.39 -24.80
CA ASN A 452 25.21 -5.43 -25.51
C ASN A 452 25.67 -6.82 -25.06
N TYR A 453 24.77 -7.79 -25.04
CA TYR A 453 25.10 -9.19 -24.83
C TYR A 453 24.53 -10.10 -25.92
N THR A 454 25.16 -11.27 -26.10
CA THR A 454 24.54 -12.39 -26.83
C THR A 454 24.77 -13.69 -26.08
N LEU A 455 23.74 -14.55 -26.05
CA LEU A 455 23.82 -15.88 -25.45
C LEU A 455 23.65 -16.95 -26.52
N ASN A 456 24.65 -17.82 -26.68
CA ASN A 456 24.51 -19.00 -27.52
C ASN A 456 23.62 -20.04 -26.83
N SER A 457 22.43 -20.30 -27.37
CA SER A 457 21.46 -21.23 -26.76
C SER A 457 21.99 -22.66 -26.56
N THR A 458 22.95 -23.09 -27.39
CA THR A 458 23.51 -24.45 -27.38
C THR A 458 24.73 -24.57 -26.49
N THR A 459 25.73 -23.70 -26.64
CA THR A 459 26.98 -23.77 -25.86
C THR A 459 26.87 -23.05 -24.53
N LYS A 460 25.86 -22.19 -24.36
CA LYS A 460 25.71 -21.25 -23.24
C LYS A 460 26.77 -20.16 -23.17
N ALA A 461 27.58 -20.02 -24.22
CA ALA A 461 28.58 -18.97 -24.29
C ALA A 461 27.89 -17.59 -24.27
N LEU A 462 28.32 -16.73 -23.35
CA LEU A 462 27.90 -15.34 -23.19
C LEU A 462 29.00 -14.46 -23.79
N THR A 463 28.64 -13.58 -24.71
CA THR A 463 29.53 -12.54 -25.22
C THR A 463 28.96 -11.18 -24.86
N ALA A 464 29.80 -10.27 -24.37
CA ALA A 464 29.42 -8.91 -24.06
C ALA A 464 30.24 -7.90 -24.87
N SER A 465 29.70 -6.72 -25.09
CA SER A 465 30.42 -5.56 -25.60
C SER A 465 29.94 -4.31 -24.88
N GLN A 466 30.87 -3.58 -24.28
CA GLN A 466 30.62 -2.36 -23.52
C GLN A 466 30.13 -1.21 -24.41
N ILE A 467 29.16 -0.45 -23.91
CA ILE A 467 28.70 0.85 -24.45
C ILE A 467 29.11 1.96 -23.49
N PHE A 468 28.85 1.78 -22.20
CA PHE A 468 29.17 2.69 -21.11
C PHE A 468 29.83 1.94 -19.96
N ASP A 469 30.75 2.61 -19.26
CA ASP A 469 31.50 2.04 -18.13
C ASP A 469 31.99 3.15 -17.21
N ASN A 470 31.55 3.08 -15.95
CA ASN A 470 32.05 3.91 -14.87
C ASN A 470 32.54 3.10 -13.65
N ASN A 471 32.71 1.78 -13.81
CA ASN A 471 33.27 0.85 -12.81
C ASN A 471 34.67 0.30 -13.20
N GLY A 472 35.26 0.83 -14.27
CA GLY A 472 36.68 0.73 -14.58
C GLY A 472 37.08 -0.53 -15.33
N THR A 473 37.27 -1.65 -14.62
CA THR A 473 37.64 -2.93 -15.26
C THR A 473 36.82 -4.11 -14.78
N THR A 474 35.87 -3.90 -13.87
CA THR A 474 34.94 -4.94 -13.40
C THR A 474 33.74 -5.03 -14.33
N GLY A 475 33.10 -6.20 -14.44
CA GLY A 475 31.97 -6.42 -15.34
C GLY A 475 32.21 -7.50 -16.41
N LEU A 476 31.61 -7.32 -17.60
CA LEU A 476 31.63 -8.31 -18.69
C LEU A 476 32.55 -7.99 -19.87
N SER A 477 33.17 -6.81 -19.89
CA SER A 477 33.94 -6.31 -21.04
C SER A 477 35.34 -6.89 -21.22
N ASP A 478 35.87 -7.60 -20.22
CA ASP A 478 37.17 -8.24 -20.36
C ASP A 478 37.14 -9.37 -21.42
N PRO A 479 38.29 -9.75 -21.99
CA PRO A 479 38.34 -10.75 -23.06
C PRO A 479 38.35 -12.19 -22.51
N LEU A 480 37.54 -12.50 -21.50
CA LEU A 480 37.41 -13.85 -20.95
C LEU A 480 36.31 -14.67 -21.65
N SER A 481 36.50 -16.00 -21.67
CA SER A 481 35.43 -16.91 -22.10
C SER A 481 34.43 -17.07 -20.97
N ARG A 482 33.16 -16.71 -21.23
CA ARG A 482 32.08 -16.72 -20.24
C ARG A 482 30.92 -17.59 -20.69
N TYR A 483 30.22 -18.19 -19.73
CA TYR A 483 29.01 -18.97 -19.97
C TYR A 483 27.94 -18.62 -18.94
N ALA A 484 26.70 -18.46 -19.38
CA ALA A 484 25.56 -18.17 -18.49
C ALA A 484 24.54 -19.31 -18.55
N ARG A 485 24.18 -19.84 -17.38
CA ARG A 485 23.21 -20.92 -17.23
C ARG A 485 22.14 -20.51 -16.24
N VAL A 486 20.88 -20.67 -16.62
CA VAL A 486 19.75 -20.43 -15.73
C VAL A 486 19.08 -21.74 -15.38
N SER A 487 18.83 -21.96 -14.10
CA SER A 487 18.08 -23.10 -13.56
C SER A 487 17.08 -22.61 -12.52
N GLY A 488 15.85 -22.34 -12.94
CA GLY A 488 14.84 -21.70 -12.08
C GLY A 488 15.23 -20.25 -11.81
N ASP A 489 15.37 -19.93 -10.53
CA ASP A 489 15.70 -18.59 -10.04
C ASP A 489 17.18 -18.40 -9.71
N VAL A 490 18.03 -19.30 -10.23
CA VAL A 490 19.49 -19.20 -10.10
C VAL A 490 20.14 -19.03 -11.48
N LEU A 491 20.93 -17.96 -11.63
CA LEU A 491 21.85 -17.72 -12.73
C LEU A 491 23.26 -18.11 -12.28
N THR A 492 23.86 -19.10 -12.93
CA THR A 492 25.28 -19.42 -12.79
C THR A 492 26.06 -18.76 -13.92
N LEU A 493 26.98 -17.86 -13.57
CA LEU A 493 27.96 -17.26 -14.49
C LEU A 493 29.30 -17.99 -14.30
N GLU A 494 29.75 -18.69 -15.35
CA GLU A 494 31.04 -19.39 -15.41
C GLU A 494 32.04 -18.55 -16.24
N PHE A 495 33.30 -18.48 -15.84
CA PHE A 495 34.34 -17.70 -16.54
C PHE A 495 35.71 -18.39 -16.48
N ASP A 496 36.48 -18.41 -17.57
CA ASP A 496 37.84 -18.98 -17.61
C ASP A 496 38.89 -17.88 -17.38
N ASP A 497 39.14 -17.52 -16.11
CA ASP A 497 40.00 -16.39 -15.73
C ASP A 497 41.48 -16.63 -16.06
N ASN A 498 41.89 -17.90 -16.07
CA ASN A 498 43.25 -18.31 -16.29
C ASN A 498 43.53 -18.74 -17.74
N ASN A 499 42.51 -18.67 -18.61
CA ASN A 499 42.55 -18.97 -20.04
C ASN A 499 43.09 -20.36 -20.37
N ASN A 500 42.81 -21.36 -19.54
CA ASN A 500 43.24 -22.75 -19.77
C ASN A 500 42.22 -23.57 -20.61
N ASN A 501 41.07 -22.98 -20.95
CA ASN A 501 39.91 -23.58 -21.64
C ASN A 501 39.16 -24.64 -20.81
N VAL A 502 39.22 -24.57 -19.48
CA VAL A 502 38.53 -25.41 -18.51
C VAL A 502 37.99 -24.48 -17.43
N ILE A 503 36.71 -24.64 -17.09
CA ILE A 503 36.11 -23.95 -15.95
C ILE A 503 36.50 -24.71 -14.68
N ASP A 504 37.29 -24.08 -13.83
CA ASP A 504 37.70 -24.56 -12.52
C ASP A 504 36.58 -24.34 -11.48
N SER A 505 36.69 -24.99 -10.31
CA SER A 505 35.61 -24.95 -9.30
C SER A 505 35.39 -23.59 -8.63
N ASN A 506 36.32 -22.65 -8.80
CA ASN A 506 36.27 -21.28 -8.28
C ASN A 506 35.99 -20.25 -9.38
N GLU A 507 35.68 -20.71 -10.58
CA GLU A 507 35.47 -19.92 -11.79
C GLU A 507 33.97 -19.82 -12.13
N SER A 508 33.16 -19.71 -11.07
CA SER A 508 31.71 -19.61 -11.16
C SER A 508 31.12 -18.81 -10.01
N LEU A 509 30.12 -17.98 -10.32
CA LEU A 509 29.29 -17.28 -9.35
C LEU A 509 27.81 -17.57 -9.62
N ASP A 510 27.05 -17.79 -8.56
CA ASP A 510 25.60 -17.97 -8.61
C ASP A 510 24.91 -16.67 -8.19
N PHE A 511 23.85 -16.30 -8.89
CA PHE A 511 23.04 -15.12 -8.63
C PHE A 511 21.58 -15.54 -8.50
N ASP A 512 20.89 -14.97 -7.53
CA ASP A 512 19.47 -15.19 -7.29
C ASP A 512 18.63 -14.14 -8.02
N ARG A 513 17.56 -14.60 -8.67
CA ARG A 513 16.60 -13.73 -9.34
C ARG A 513 15.93 -12.82 -8.33
N GLN A 514 15.75 -11.56 -8.70
CA GLN A 514 14.97 -10.55 -7.95
C GLN A 514 13.58 -10.35 -8.55
#